data_AF-A0A1W5D3I9-F1
#
_entry.id   AF-A0A1W5D3I9-F1
#
_cell.length_a   1.000
_cell.length_b   1.000
_cell.length_c   1.000
_cell.angle_alpha   90.00
_cell.angle_beta   90.00
_cell.angle_gamma   90.00
#
_symmetry.space_group_name_H-M   'P 1'
#
loop_
_entity.id
_entity.type
_entity.pdbx_description
1 polymer ?
#
loop_
_entity_poly.entity_id
_entity_poly.type
_entity_poly.pdbx_seq_one_letter_code
_entity_poly.pdbx_strand_id
1 'polypeptide(L)'
;MRASTILSILPLALLTHAQVASIDGPIIPGTTGKLGDAAITRNNPAGVTYTAVLPNSNTTGIRGFVSGTSNANGTGVVFTVNLSGFPSAALGPFLYHIHDQPVPTSGSCAGTLAHLDPYIRGEVPPCDPTQPETCQVGDLSGKHGNITTSPFIVSYLDLYLSTLSGPESFFGNRSVVVHTSNTTRLTCANFTLQAGNATASTSATKTGPTATQLPYTGGAAANLVGLGAVVVAGMALLL
;
A
#
# COMPACT_ATOMS: atom_id res chain seq x y z
N MET A 1 -10.10 29.60 -70.90
CA MET A 1 -9.43 28.63 -70.00
C MET A 1 -9.62 29.13 -68.57
N ARG A 2 -10.57 28.57 -67.82
CA ARG A 2 -10.87 28.97 -66.43
C ARG A 2 -10.08 28.06 -65.50
N ALA A 3 -9.16 28.62 -64.72
CA ALA A 3 -8.46 27.90 -63.65
C ALA A 3 -9.28 28.03 -62.37
N SER A 4 -9.84 26.91 -61.89
CA SER A 4 -10.51 26.82 -60.59
C SER A 4 -9.47 26.44 -59.53
N THR A 5 -9.17 27.37 -58.63
CA THR A 5 -8.37 27.13 -57.43
C THR A 5 -9.26 26.51 -56.35
N ILE A 6 -9.01 25.24 -56.01
CA ILE A 6 -9.66 24.56 -54.88
C ILE A 6 -8.90 24.93 -53.61
N LEU A 7 -9.53 25.72 -52.74
CA LEU A 7 -9.04 26.03 -51.40
C LEU A 7 -9.34 24.83 -50.48
N SER A 8 -8.31 24.07 -50.10
CA SER A 8 -8.42 23.00 -49.11
C SER A 8 -8.47 23.62 -47.71
N ILE A 9 -9.60 23.44 -47.02
CA ILE A 9 -9.81 23.92 -45.65
C ILE A 9 -9.51 22.74 -44.72
N LEU A 10 -8.34 22.74 -44.09
CA LEU A 10 -7.99 21.75 -43.06
C LEU A 10 -8.76 22.10 -41.78
N PRO A 11 -9.53 21.17 -41.16
CA PRO A 11 -10.19 21.45 -39.90
C PRO A 11 -9.13 21.52 -38.80
N LEU A 12 -9.02 22.70 -38.17
CA LEU A 12 -8.20 22.91 -36.98
C LEU A 12 -8.85 22.16 -35.82
N ALA A 13 -8.32 20.98 -35.48
CA ALA A 13 -8.75 20.25 -34.30
C ALA A 13 -8.41 21.07 -33.06
N LEU A 14 -9.43 21.65 -32.41
CA LEU A 14 -9.29 22.24 -31.08
C LEU A 14 -8.95 21.12 -30.09
N LEU A 15 -7.67 21.01 -29.72
CA LEU A 15 -7.27 20.25 -28.54
C LEU A 15 -7.83 20.97 -27.30
N THR A 16 -8.91 20.44 -26.75
CA THR A 16 -9.38 20.81 -25.42
C THR A 16 -8.32 20.37 -24.41
N HIS A 17 -7.55 21.32 -23.89
CA HIS A 17 -6.63 21.08 -22.78
C HIS A 17 -7.49 20.83 -21.53
N ALA A 18 -7.68 19.56 -21.18
CA ALA A 18 -8.16 19.20 -19.85
C ALA A 18 -7.17 19.81 -18.84
N GLN A 19 -7.61 20.80 -18.09
CA GLN A 19 -6.84 21.36 -16.98
C GLN A 19 -6.73 20.24 -15.94
N VAL A 20 -5.57 19.59 -15.85
CA VAL A 20 -5.24 18.74 -14.71
C VAL A 20 -5.18 19.69 -13.51
N ALA A 21 -6.02 19.45 -12.50
CA ALA A 21 -5.98 20.24 -11.28
C ALA A 21 -4.56 20.13 -10.71
N SER A 22 -3.81 21.23 -10.78
CA SER A 22 -2.49 21.27 -10.16
C SER A 22 -2.68 21.13 -8.64
N ILE A 23 -1.87 20.30 -8.01
CA ILE A 23 -1.72 20.28 -6.55
C ILE A 23 -1.05 21.56 -6.02
N ASP A 24 -0.71 22.53 -6.88
CA ASP A 24 -0.19 23.86 -6.51
C ASP A 24 -1.31 24.86 -6.14
N GLY A 25 -2.49 24.36 -5.78
CA GLY A 25 -3.59 25.19 -5.28
C GLY A 25 -3.24 25.88 -3.95
N PRO A 26 -3.97 26.93 -3.56
CA PRO A 26 -3.79 27.52 -2.24
C PRO A 26 -4.10 26.50 -1.16
N ILE A 27 -3.22 26.40 -0.16
CA ILE A 27 -3.50 25.67 1.08
C ILE A 27 -4.64 26.40 1.79
N ILE A 28 -5.69 25.67 2.17
CA ILE A 28 -6.81 26.20 2.94
C ILE A 28 -6.79 25.55 4.33
N PRO A 29 -6.29 26.25 5.36
CA PRO A 29 -6.18 25.73 6.73
C PRO A 29 -7.50 25.15 7.25
N GLY A 30 -7.41 24.04 7.98
CA GLY A 30 -8.57 23.38 8.60
C GLY A 30 -9.42 22.55 7.64
N THR A 31 -9.03 22.39 6.37
CA THR A 31 -9.73 21.51 5.43
C THR A 31 -9.39 20.05 5.71
N THR A 32 -10.34 19.31 6.30
CA THR A 32 -10.19 17.90 6.68
C THR A 32 -11.05 16.96 5.85
N GLY A 33 -10.92 15.65 6.08
CA GLY A 33 -11.69 14.62 5.38
C GLY A 33 -13.16 14.58 5.75
N LYS A 34 -13.98 13.94 4.90
CA LYS A 34 -15.42 13.76 5.18
C LYS A 34 -15.68 12.99 6.47
N LEU A 35 -14.72 12.16 6.91
CA LEU A 35 -14.78 11.42 8.16
C LEU A 35 -14.02 12.10 9.31
N GLY A 36 -13.63 13.37 9.13
CA GLY A 36 -12.86 14.16 10.09
C GLY A 36 -11.35 13.98 9.96
N ASP A 37 -10.64 14.41 11.01
CA ASP A 37 -9.19 14.35 11.10
C ASP A 37 -8.68 12.91 11.25
N ALA A 38 -7.52 12.65 10.66
CA ALA A 38 -6.80 11.42 10.83
C ALA A 38 -6.43 11.20 12.31
N ALA A 39 -6.81 10.04 12.86
CA ALA A 39 -6.49 9.71 14.23
C ALA A 39 -5.01 9.30 14.37
N ILE A 40 -4.38 9.73 15.47
CA ILE A 40 -3.07 9.22 15.88
C ILE A 40 -3.16 7.70 16.06
N THR A 41 -2.32 6.95 15.35
CA THR A 41 -2.26 5.49 15.47
C THR A 41 -1.60 5.10 16.79
N ARG A 42 -2.05 4.00 17.38
CA ARG A 42 -1.59 3.50 18.67
C ARG A 42 -1.43 1.99 18.61
N ASN A 43 -0.76 1.43 19.61
CA ASN A 43 -0.55 -0.01 19.76
C ASN A 43 0.20 -0.63 18.57
N ASN A 44 1.04 0.17 17.89
CA ASN A 44 1.96 -0.34 16.89
C ASN A 44 2.91 -1.36 17.55
N PRO A 45 3.05 -2.60 17.01
CA PRO A 45 3.90 -3.61 17.61
C PRO A 45 5.35 -3.14 17.64
N ALA A 46 5.99 -3.22 18.82
CA ALA A 46 7.31 -2.65 19.04
C ALA A 46 8.36 -3.22 18.08
N GLY A 47 9.14 -2.32 17.48
CA GLY A 47 10.24 -2.69 16.59
C GLY A 47 9.80 -3.30 15.27
N VAL A 48 8.52 -3.32 14.88
CA VAL A 48 8.10 -3.79 13.54
C VAL A 48 8.47 -2.76 12.46
N THR A 49 9.05 -3.24 11.37
CA THR A 49 9.52 -2.45 10.23
C THR A 49 9.01 -3.04 8.94
N TYR A 50 8.43 -2.19 8.10
CA TYR A 50 8.09 -2.52 6.72
C TYR A 50 8.93 -1.67 5.77
N THR A 51 9.54 -2.31 4.77
CA THR A 51 10.41 -1.65 3.81
C THR A 51 9.92 -1.89 2.39
N ALA A 52 9.84 -0.81 1.61
CA ALA A 52 9.60 -0.82 0.19
C ALA A 52 10.91 -0.44 -0.53
N VAL A 53 11.50 -1.40 -1.24
CA VAL A 53 12.71 -1.20 -2.04
C VAL A 53 12.30 -0.95 -3.49
N LEU A 54 12.70 0.19 -4.06
CA LEU A 54 12.35 0.52 -5.43
C LEU A 54 13.09 -0.40 -6.41
N PRO A 55 12.39 -0.96 -7.41
CA PRO A 55 12.98 -1.93 -8.32
C PRO A 55 14.00 -1.27 -9.26
N ASN A 56 14.88 -2.10 -9.81
CA ASN A 56 15.61 -1.72 -11.00
C ASN A 56 14.65 -1.57 -12.18
N SER A 57 14.78 -0.47 -12.93
CA SER A 57 13.96 -0.16 -14.09
C SER A 57 14.79 0.46 -15.20
N ASN A 58 14.40 0.19 -16.46
CA ASN A 58 14.93 0.85 -17.65
C ASN A 58 14.19 2.16 -17.99
N THR A 59 13.03 2.42 -17.40
CA THR A 59 12.22 3.63 -17.67
C THR A 59 12.54 4.79 -16.73
N THR A 60 13.24 4.53 -15.62
CA THR A 60 13.63 5.55 -14.64
C THR A 60 14.92 5.17 -13.92
N GLY A 61 15.73 6.19 -13.60
CA GLY A 61 16.94 6.05 -12.79
C GLY A 61 16.69 5.98 -11.27
N ILE A 62 15.45 6.19 -10.82
CA ILE A 62 15.15 6.32 -9.39
C ILE A 62 15.39 4.99 -8.67
N ARG A 63 16.20 5.02 -7.60
CA ARG A 63 16.55 3.86 -6.76
C ARG A 63 16.51 4.23 -5.28
N GLY A 64 16.51 3.20 -4.44
CA GLY A 64 16.59 3.33 -3.00
C GLY A 64 15.42 2.66 -2.29
N PHE A 65 15.06 3.17 -1.12
CA PHE A 65 14.00 2.58 -0.30
C PHE A 65 13.23 3.62 0.51
N VAL A 66 12.04 3.22 0.92
CA VAL A 66 11.24 3.84 1.98
C VAL A 66 10.98 2.78 3.04
N SER A 67 11.37 3.04 4.28
CA SER A 67 11.18 2.13 5.41
C SER A 67 10.40 2.82 6.51
N GLY A 68 9.41 2.14 7.08
CA GLY A 68 8.63 2.62 8.22
C GLY A 68 8.77 1.66 9.39
N THR A 69 9.28 2.15 10.52
CA THR A 69 9.43 1.40 11.77
C THR A 69 8.48 1.96 12.83
N SER A 70 7.78 1.08 13.55
CA SER A 70 6.97 1.47 14.71
C SER A 70 7.74 2.37 15.68
N ASN A 71 7.12 3.47 16.10
CA ASN A 71 7.72 4.33 17.12
C ASN A 71 7.78 3.59 18.47
N ALA A 72 8.81 3.87 19.28
CA ALA A 72 9.08 3.13 20.52
C ALA A 72 7.93 3.20 21.55
N ASN A 73 7.14 4.28 21.53
CA ASN A 73 5.98 4.45 22.41
C ASN A 73 4.68 3.83 21.85
N GLY A 74 4.75 3.11 20.72
CA GLY A 74 3.61 2.49 20.05
C GLY A 74 2.72 3.43 19.25
N THR A 75 3.06 4.73 19.12
CA THR A 75 2.26 5.71 18.37
C THR A 75 2.95 6.18 17.09
N GLY A 76 2.27 6.07 15.95
CA GLY A 76 2.86 6.44 14.66
C GLY A 76 4.01 5.54 14.23
N VAL A 77 4.66 5.97 13.15
CA VAL A 77 5.71 5.27 12.41
C VAL A 77 6.83 6.23 12.10
N VAL A 78 8.06 5.86 12.47
CA VAL A 78 9.27 6.56 12.06
C VAL A 78 9.64 6.10 10.66
N PHE A 79 9.53 6.99 9.69
CA PHE A 79 9.97 6.74 8.33
C PHE A 79 11.45 7.10 8.16
N THR A 80 12.14 6.30 7.36
CA THR A 80 13.46 6.57 6.81
C THR A 80 13.35 6.44 5.29
N VAL A 81 13.68 7.51 4.60
CA VAL A 81 13.63 7.60 3.13
C VAL A 81 15.05 7.79 2.65
N ASN A 82 15.48 6.99 1.68
CA ASN A 82 16.75 7.16 0.99
C ASN A 82 16.52 6.87 -0.50
N LEU A 83 16.41 7.94 -1.28
CA LEU A 83 16.08 7.88 -2.70
C LEU A 83 17.14 8.64 -3.51
N SER A 84 17.49 8.14 -4.68
CA SER A 84 18.48 8.75 -5.57
C SER A 84 18.15 8.49 -7.04
N GLY A 85 18.89 9.10 -7.96
CA GLY A 85 18.73 8.85 -9.40
C GLY A 85 17.50 9.52 -10.02
N PHE A 86 17.06 10.64 -9.44
CA PHE A 86 15.96 11.43 -9.98
C PHE A 86 16.32 12.00 -11.36
N PRO A 87 15.33 12.12 -12.28
CA PRO A 87 15.53 12.78 -13.56
C PRO A 87 15.73 14.29 -13.37
N SER A 88 15.75 15.05 -14.47
CA SER A 88 15.86 16.51 -14.44
C SER A 88 14.95 17.14 -13.37
N ALA A 89 15.50 18.05 -12.57
CA ALA A 89 14.77 18.78 -11.54
C ALA A 89 13.57 19.56 -12.09
N ALA A 90 13.53 19.84 -13.40
CA ALA A 90 12.38 20.45 -14.08
C ALA A 90 11.10 19.59 -14.03
N LEU A 91 11.20 18.29 -13.75
CA LEU A 91 10.05 17.40 -13.53
C LEU A 91 9.61 17.35 -12.06
N GLY A 92 10.38 17.98 -11.18
CA GLY A 92 10.10 18.09 -9.75
C GLY A 92 9.35 19.38 -9.37
N PRO A 93 9.21 19.66 -8.06
CA PRO A 93 9.62 18.79 -6.95
C PRO A 93 8.92 17.42 -7.03
N PHE A 94 9.65 16.34 -6.73
CA PHE A 94 9.07 15.01 -6.83
C PHE A 94 8.27 14.70 -5.57
N LEU A 95 7.18 13.96 -5.75
CA LEU A 95 6.28 13.58 -4.67
C LEU A 95 6.43 12.10 -4.41
N TYR A 96 6.02 11.67 -3.23
CA TYR A 96 5.93 10.28 -2.85
C TYR A 96 4.77 10.11 -1.87
N HIS A 97 3.94 9.12 -2.15
CA HIS A 97 2.74 8.83 -1.38
C HIS A 97 2.63 7.33 -1.14
N ILE A 98 1.97 6.95 -0.06
CA ILE A 98 1.49 5.59 0.15
C ILE A 98 0.14 5.46 -0.55
N HIS A 99 0.06 4.49 -1.45
CA HIS A 99 -1.13 4.17 -2.22
C HIS A 99 -1.92 3.02 -1.60
N ASP A 100 -3.22 3.00 -1.83
CA ASP A 100 -4.17 2.09 -1.20
C ASP A 100 -3.98 0.62 -1.61
N GLN A 101 -3.56 0.36 -2.86
CA GLN A 101 -3.35 -1.01 -3.33
C GLN A 101 -1.86 -1.35 -3.45
N PRO A 102 -1.49 -2.63 -3.26
CA PRO A 102 -0.16 -3.08 -3.61
C PRO A 102 0.10 -2.93 -5.11
N VAL A 103 1.37 -2.80 -5.48
CA VAL A 103 1.84 -2.94 -6.86
C VAL A 103 1.42 -4.34 -7.34
N PRO A 104 0.63 -4.44 -8.44
CA PRO A 104 0.19 -5.72 -8.97
C PRO A 104 1.35 -6.51 -9.57
N THR A 105 1.11 -7.78 -9.90
CA THR A 105 2.11 -8.67 -10.52
C THR A 105 2.66 -8.14 -11.84
N SER A 106 1.93 -7.27 -12.54
CA SER A 106 2.41 -6.60 -13.76
C SER A 106 3.50 -5.55 -13.50
N GLY A 107 3.72 -5.16 -12.24
CA GLY A 107 4.65 -4.08 -11.88
C GLY A 107 4.15 -2.67 -12.21
N SER A 108 2.93 -2.53 -12.74
CA SER A 108 2.40 -1.23 -13.13
C SER A 108 2.00 -0.39 -11.92
N CYS A 109 2.60 0.79 -11.78
CA CYS A 109 2.25 1.72 -10.71
C CYS A 109 0.82 2.27 -10.83
N ALA A 110 0.16 2.17 -11.98
CA ALA A 110 -1.25 2.52 -12.10
C ALA A 110 -2.15 1.59 -11.25
N GLY A 111 -1.74 0.32 -11.08
CA GLY A 111 -2.50 -0.67 -10.33
C GLY A 111 -2.50 -0.45 -8.81
N THR A 112 -1.70 0.49 -8.29
CA THR A 112 -1.73 0.87 -6.87
C THR A 112 -2.94 1.74 -6.52
N LEU A 113 -3.72 2.16 -7.53
CA LEU A 113 -4.94 2.96 -7.41
C LEU A 113 -4.70 4.31 -6.68
N ALA A 114 -5.65 4.79 -5.88
CA ALA A 114 -5.59 6.09 -5.21
C ALA A 114 -4.59 6.11 -4.04
N HIS A 115 -4.37 7.30 -3.47
CA HIS A 115 -3.63 7.43 -2.21
C HIS A 115 -4.37 6.71 -1.07
N LEU A 116 -3.64 6.29 -0.05
CA LEU A 116 -4.23 5.77 1.18
C LEU A 116 -4.95 6.91 1.92
N ASP A 117 -6.28 6.93 1.82
CA ASP A 117 -7.11 8.05 2.31
C ASP A 117 -8.39 7.55 3.02
N PRO A 118 -8.24 6.91 4.20
CA PRO A 118 -9.38 6.37 4.93
C PRO A 118 -10.35 7.43 5.46
N TYR A 119 -9.96 8.70 5.48
CA TYR A 119 -10.80 9.81 5.94
C TYR A 119 -11.51 10.55 4.81
N ILE A 120 -11.30 10.13 3.56
CA ILE A 120 -11.92 10.72 2.37
C ILE A 120 -11.63 12.22 2.31
N ARG A 121 -10.34 12.57 2.45
CA ARG A 121 -9.83 13.94 2.36
C ARG A 121 -9.73 14.42 0.92
N GLY A 122 -9.31 13.56 0.00
CA GLY A 122 -9.00 13.94 -1.37
C GLY A 122 -7.78 14.86 -1.48
N GLU A 123 -7.40 15.17 -2.71
CA GLU A 123 -6.13 15.87 -3.01
C GLU A 123 -6.25 17.40 -2.97
N VAL A 124 -7.46 17.95 -3.12
CA VAL A 124 -7.69 19.40 -3.23
C VAL A 124 -8.60 19.87 -2.09
N PRO A 125 -8.23 20.93 -1.35
CA PRO A 125 -6.99 21.71 -1.46
C PRO A 125 -5.76 20.87 -1.04
N PRO A 126 -4.52 21.31 -1.36
CA PRO A 126 -3.32 20.56 -0.97
C PRO A 126 -3.21 20.40 0.55
N CYS A 127 -2.42 19.43 1.00
CA CYS A 127 -2.15 19.21 2.41
C CYS A 127 -1.55 20.47 3.06
N ASP A 128 -2.03 20.80 4.25
CA ASP A 128 -1.43 21.79 5.13
C ASP A 128 -0.45 21.09 6.09
N PRO A 129 0.88 21.20 5.90
CA PRO A 129 1.84 20.53 6.77
C PRO A 129 1.79 21.05 8.22
N THR A 130 1.16 22.19 8.49
CA THR A 130 0.98 22.71 9.85
C THR A 130 -0.16 22.02 10.60
N GLN A 131 -1.04 21.32 9.89
CA GLN A 131 -2.18 20.55 10.41
C GLN A 131 -2.20 19.16 9.75
N PRO A 132 -1.17 18.32 9.97
CA PRO A 132 -0.98 17.07 9.22
C PRO A 132 -2.08 16.03 9.48
N GLU A 133 -2.85 16.15 10.56
CA GLU A 133 -4.05 15.36 10.83
C GLU A 133 -5.17 15.60 9.80
N THR A 134 -5.15 16.73 9.11
CA THR A 134 -6.18 17.07 8.10
C THR A 134 -5.85 16.50 6.72
N CYS A 135 -4.64 15.94 6.53
CA CYS A 135 -4.15 15.44 5.25
C CYS A 135 -4.54 13.97 5.01
N GLN A 136 -4.39 13.50 3.76
CA GLN A 136 -4.54 12.07 3.48
C GLN A 136 -3.49 11.29 4.28
N VAL A 137 -3.88 10.14 4.83
CA VAL A 137 -2.99 9.33 5.67
C VAL A 137 -1.72 8.93 4.91
N GLY A 138 -1.84 8.62 3.62
CA GLY A 138 -0.74 8.28 2.72
C GLY A 138 0.03 9.46 2.13
N ASP A 139 -0.36 10.72 2.38
CA ASP A 139 0.31 11.89 1.79
C ASP A 139 1.59 12.25 2.56
N LEU A 140 2.68 11.53 2.29
CA LEU A 140 3.96 11.74 2.95
C LEU A 140 4.64 13.05 2.50
N SER A 141 4.51 13.42 1.23
CA SER A 141 5.13 14.64 0.69
C SER A 141 4.46 15.91 1.21
N GLY A 142 3.13 15.93 1.24
CA GLY A 142 2.37 17.04 1.79
C GLY A 142 2.65 17.27 3.27
N LYS A 143 2.80 16.19 4.06
CA LYS A 143 3.08 16.28 5.51
C LYS A 143 4.55 16.57 5.84
N HIS A 144 5.49 15.96 5.12
CA HIS A 144 6.91 15.90 5.53
C HIS A 144 7.88 16.54 4.52
N GLY A 145 7.35 17.13 3.45
CA GLY A 145 8.11 17.84 2.42
C GLY A 145 8.36 17.02 1.16
N ASN A 146 8.41 17.72 0.04
CA ASN A 146 8.68 17.15 -1.27
C ASN A 146 10.17 16.81 -1.46
N ILE A 147 10.45 15.95 -2.45
CA ILE A 147 11.80 15.55 -2.84
C ILE A 147 12.36 16.61 -3.80
N THR A 148 13.38 17.34 -3.33
CA THR A 148 14.01 18.44 -4.09
C THR A 148 15.50 18.21 -4.38
N THR A 149 16.10 17.17 -3.80
CA THR A 149 17.53 16.84 -3.93
C THR A 149 17.75 15.39 -4.37
N SER A 150 18.94 15.09 -4.89
CA SER A 150 19.38 13.72 -5.14
C SER A 150 20.83 13.53 -4.66
N PRO A 151 21.12 12.65 -3.69
CA PRO A 151 20.14 11.82 -2.97
C PRO A 151 19.20 12.65 -2.06
N PHE A 152 18.03 12.10 -1.80
CA PHE A 152 17.07 12.58 -0.82
C PHE A 152 17.08 11.59 0.35
N ILE A 153 17.61 12.03 1.49
CA ILE A 153 17.78 11.20 2.68
C ILE A 153 17.17 11.94 3.87
N VAL A 154 16.08 11.40 4.42
CA VAL A 154 15.36 12.02 5.53
C VAL A 154 14.83 10.96 6.49
N SER A 155 14.58 11.38 7.73
CA SER A 155 13.81 10.61 8.69
C SER A 155 12.85 11.53 9.44
N TYR A 156 11.63 11.07 9.65
CA TYR A 156 10.57 11.81 10.32
C TYR A 156 9.56 10.86 10.95
N LEU A 157 8.80 11.36 11.93
CA LEU A 157 7.71 10.64 12.56
C LEU A 157 6.39 10.99 11.87
N ASP A 158 5.66 9.98 11.39
CA ASP A 158 4.28 10.11 10.94
C ASP A 158 3.34 9.52 11.98
N LEU A 159 2.42 10.33 12.51
CA LEU A 159 1.52 9.89 13.59
C LEU A 159 0.28 9.12 13.09
N TYR A 160 0.02 9.10 11.78
CA TYR A 160 -1.27 8.70 11.21
C TYR A 160 -1.22 7.38 10.46
N LEU A 161 -0.02 6.90 10.12
CA LEU A 161 0.23 5.57 9.57
C LEU A 161 0.44 4.53 10.67
N SER A 162 0.16 3.25 10.36
CA SER A 162 0.20 2.15 11.31
C SER A 162 1.01 0.95 10.79
N THR A 163 1.81 0.37 11.68
CA THR A 163 2.40 -0.98 11.51
C THR A 163 1.51 -2.09 12.09
N LEU A 164 0.50 -1.74 12.89
CA LEU A 164 -0.50 -2.68 13.36
C LEU A 164 -1.43 -3.06 12.20
N SER A 165 -1.49 -4.35 11.87
CA SER A 165 -2.40 -4.90 10.86
C SER A 165 -3.86 -4.82 11.32
N GLY A 166 -4.77 -4.52 10.39
CA GLY A 166 -6.22 -4.46 10.64
C GLY A 166 -6.83 -3.09 10.35
N PRO A 167 -6.39 -2.00 11.01
CA PRO A 167 -6.87 -0.65 10.72
C PRO A 167 -6.56 -0.22 9.28
N GLU A 168 -7.39 0.64 8.71
CA GLU A 168 -7.17 1.18 7.35
C GLU A 168 -5.86 1.96 7.22
N SER A 169 -5.34 2.55 8.31
CA SER A 169 -4.03 3.21 8.34
C SER A 169 -2.84 2.24 8.25
N PHE A 170 -3.08 0.92 8.23
CA PHE A 170 -2.03 -0.08 8.07
C PHE A 170 -1.39 0.03 6.69
N PHE A 171 -0.09 0.36 6.66
CA PHE A 171 0.63 0.54 5.39
C PHE A 171 1.41 -0.71 4.95
N GLY A 172 1.54 -1.71 5.81
CA GLY A 172 2.42 -2.85 5.57
C GLY A 172 2.01 -3.79 4.43
N ASN A 173 0.76 -3.68 3.94
CA ASN A 173 0.24 -4.38 2.75
C ASN A 173 -0.05 -3.43 1.58
N ARG A 174 0.54 -2.23 1.62
CA ARG A 174 0.32 -1.14 0.66
C ARG A 174 1.58 -0.94 -0.19
N SER A 175 1.54 0.07 -1.04
CA SER A 175 2.68 0.46 -1.87
C SER A 175 3.06 1.92 -1.66
N VAL A 176 4.33 2.25 -1.94
CA VAL A 176 4.76 3.63 -2.14
C VAL A 176 4.90 3.90 -3.63
N VAL A 177 4.51 5.08 -4.07
CA VAL A 177 4.69 5.56 -5.45
C VAL A 177 5.42 6.89 -5.41
N VAL A 178 6.38 7.07 -6.31
CA VAL A 178 7.10 8.32 -6.53
C VAL A 178 6.56 8.97 -7.80
N HIS A 179 6.28 10.26 -7.75
CA HIS A 179 5.69 11.03 -8.84
C HIS A 179 6.55 12.24 -9.22
N THR A 180 6.36 12.72 -10.45
CA THR A 180 6.67 14.10 -10.83
C THR A 180 5.73 15.09 -10.12
N SER A 181 6.02 16.40 -10.23
CA SER A 181 5.15 17.46 -9.71
C SER A 181 3.75 17.47 -10.35
N ASN A 182 3.64 17.03 -11.61
CA ASN A 182 2.35 16.85 -12.31
C ASN A 182 1.69 15.48 -12.07
N THR A 183 2.02 14.82 -10.96
CA THR A 183 1.45 13.55 -10.47
C THR A 183 1.69 12.31 -11.33
N THR A 184 2.51 12.39 -12.38
CA THR A 184 2.90 11.21 -13.19
C THR A 184 3.70 10.23 -12.34
N ARG A 185 3.23 8.96 -12.27
CA ARG A 185 3.88 7.88 -11.51
C ARG A 185 5.17 7.43 -12.20
N LEU A 186 6.31 7.60 -11.53
CA LEU A 186 7.65 7.27 -12.06
C LEU A 186 8.10 5.86 -11.67
N THR A 187 7.88 5.47 -10.41
CA THR A 187 8.25 4.17 -9.86
C THR A 187 7.44 3.88 -8.61
N CYS A 188 7.37 2.61 -8.23
CA CYS A 188 6.60 2.16 -7.09
C CYS A 188 7.16 0.85 -6.53
N ALA A 189 6.86 0.58 -5.26
CA ALA A 189 7.24 -0.66 -4.60
C ALA A 189 6.24 -1.02 -3.49
N ASN A 190 6.08 -2.31 -3.25
CA ASN A 190 5.32 -2.83 -2.11
C ASN A 190 6.11 -2.70 -0.82
N PHE A 191 5.42 -2.31 0.25
CA PHE A 191 5.95 -2.50 1.59
C PHE A 191 5.93 -3.99 1.93
N THR A 192 7.03 -4.47 2.52
CA THR A 192 7.18 -5.85 2.96
C THR A 192 7.79 -5.86 4.35
N LEU A 193 7.35 -6.81 5.19
CA LEU A 193 7.88 -6.97 6.53
C LEU A 193 9.39 -7.28 6.45
N GLN A 194 10.21 -6.51 7.17
CA GLN A 194 11.64 -6.74 7.18
C GLN A 194 11.98 -8.03 7.93
N ALA A 195 12.77 -8.90 7.29
CA ALA A 195 13.26 -10.13 7.89
C ALA A 195 14.09 -9.82 9.13
N GLY A 196 13.63 -10.28 10.29
CA GLY A 196 14.17 -9.94 11.62
C GLY A 196 13.12 -9.39 12.59
N ASN A 197 12.01 -8.86 12.08
CA ASN A 197 10.92 -8.30 12.89
C ASN A 197 9.73 -9.26 13.00
N ALA A 198 9.86 -10.46 12.39
CA ALA A 198 8.90 -11.55 12.46
C ALA A 198 8.98 -12.27 13.82
N THR A 199 8.80 -11.55 14.91
CA THR A 199 8.64 -12.14 16.25
C THR A 199 7.75 -11.26 17.11
N ALA A 200 6.43 -11.46 16.99
CA ALA A 200 5.48 -11.56 18.10
C ALA A 200 4.04 -11.66 17.57
N SER A 201 3.68 -12.84 17.04
CA SER A 201 2.30 -13.32 17.10
C SER A 201 2.35 -14.80 17.47
N THR A 202 1.92 -15.07 18.71
CA THR A 202 1.52 -16.36 19.28
C THR A 202 2.50 -17.53 19.16
N SER A 203 3.29 -17.71 20.23
CA SER A 203 3.64 -19.05 20.70
C SER A 203 2.35 -19.87 20.86
N ALA A 204 2.01 -20.68 19.86
CA ALA A 204 1.19 -21.86 20.08
C ALA A 204 2.06 -22.82 20.90
N THR A 205 1.92 -22.76 22.21
CA THR A 205 2.34 -23.83 23.11
C THR A 205 1.61 -25.08 22.64
N LYS A 206 2.27 -25.94 21.85
CA LYS A 206 1.85 -27.31 21.65
C LYS A 206 2.13 -28.06 22.95
N THR A 207 1.30 -27.84 23.97
CA THR A 207 1.08 -28.82 25.03
C THR A 207 0.46 -30.04 24.35
N GLY A 208 1.27 -31.06 24.13
CA GLY A 208 0.78 -32.34 23.64
C GLY A 208 -0.26 -32.92 24.61
N PRO A 209 -1.31 -33.59 24.12
CA PRO A 209 -2.06 -34.49 24.97
C PRO A 209 -1.15 -35.68 25.30
N THR A 210 -0.73 -35.74 26.55
CA THR A 210 -0.17 -36.95 27.15
C THR A 210 -1.27 -38.02 27.09
N ALA A 211 -1.14 -38.97 26.17
CA ALA A 211 -1.99 -40.14 26.13
C ALA A 211 -1.61 -41.06 27.29
N THR A 212 -2.41 -41.03 28.35
CA THR A 212 -2.33 -41.99 29.45
C THR A 212 -2.70 -43.37 28.91
N GLN A 213 -1.69 -44.21 28.65
CA GLN A 213 -1.90 -45.62 28.35
C GLN A 213 -2.54 -46.32 29.56
N LEU A 214 -3.73 -46.88 29.35
CA LEU A 214 -4.31 -47.88 30.23
C LEU A 214 -3.69 -49.26 29.91
N PRO A 215 -3.36 -50.09 30.91
CA PRO A 215 -2.73 -51.38 30.69
C PRO A 215 -3.73 -52.40 30.14
N TYR A 216 -3.43 -52.93 28.95
CA TYR A 216 -4.09 -54.09 28.35
C TYR A 216 -3.46 -55.36 28.91
N THR A 217 -4.17 -56.06 29.78
CA THR A 217 -3.94 -57.47 30.13
C THR A 217 -4.85 -58.34 29.27
N GLY A 218 -4.25 -59.29 28.55
CA GLY A 218 -4.89 -60.04 27.48
C GLY A 218 -5.98 -61.04 27.91
N GLY A 219 -6.64 -61.60 26.90
CA GLY A 219 -7.60 -62.70 27.08
C GLY A 219 -8.43 -63.01 25.84
N ALA A 220 -7.88 -63.87 24.98
CA ALA A 220 -8.51 -64.91 24.16
C ALA A 220 -9.84 -64.72 23.39
N ALA A 221 -9.74 -65.06 22.09
CA ALA A 221 -10.64 -65.92 21.30
C ALA A 221 -12.09 -65.47 20.99
N ALA A 222 -12.41 -65.33 19.69
CA ALA A 222 -12.97 -66.43 18.89
C ALA A 222 -13.37 -65.93 17.48
N ASN A 223 -13.11 -66.78 16.49
CA ASN A 223 -13.55 -66.65 15.10
C ASN A 223 -15.08 -66.61 14.99
N LEU A 224 -15.62 -65.86 14.01
CA LEU A 224 -16.74 -66.37 13.22
C LEU A 224 -16.84 -65.69 11.85
N VAL A 225 -16.90 -66.57 10.86
CA VAL A 225 -17.02 -66.35 9.42
C VAL A 225 -18.49 -66.08 9.11
N GLY A 226 -18.80 -65.21 8.16
CA GLY A 226 -20.19 -64.97 7.75
C GLY A 226 -20.33 -64.22 6.44
N LEU A 227 -20.40 -64.97 5.35
CA LEU A 227 -20.85 -64.52 4.03
C LEU A 227 -22.30 -63.99 4.10
N GLY A 228 -22.60 -62.95 3.33
CA GLY A 228 -23.98 -62.51 3.13
C GLY A 228 -24.08 -61.37 2.11
N ALA A 229 -24.38 -61.73 0.87
CA ALA A 229 -24.62 -60.83 -0.24
C ALA A 229 -25.97 -60.09 -0.14
N VAL A 230 -26.13 -59.10 -1.04
CA VAL A 230 -27.35 -58.76 -1.83
C VAL A 230 -27.80 -57.30 -1.73
N VAL A 231 -27.46 -56.56 -2.80
CA VAL A 231 -28.28 -55.73 -3.73
C VAL A 231 -29.40 -54.81 -3.20
N VAL A 232 -29.47 -53.62 -3.83
CA VAL A 232 -30.61 -52.83 -4.37
C VAL A 232 -30.45 -51.36 -3.93
N ALA A 233 -29.92 -50.45 -4.76
CA ALA A 233 -30.53 -49.71 -5.88
C ALA A 233 -31.58 -48.65 -5.48
N GLY A 234 -31.44 -47.43 -6.04
CA GLY A 234 -32.35 -46.27 -5.91
C GLY A 234 -31.55 -44.99 -5.60
N MET A 235 -31.01 -44.22 -6.56
CA MET A 235 -31.68 -43.41 -7.61
C MET A 235 -32.76 -42.49 -7.04
N ALA A 236 -32.41 -41.24 -6.77
CA ALA A 236 -33.28 -40.07 -7.01
C ALA A 236 -32.46 -38.77 -7.01
N LEU A 237 -32.44 -38.17 -8.19
CA LEU A 237 -32.09 -36.81 -8.55
C LEU A 237 -33.24 -35.85 -8.17
N LEU A 238 -33.02 -34.54 -8.33
CA LEU A 238 -33.95 -33.39 -8.33
C LEU A 238 -34.00 -32.68 -6.96
N LEU A 239 -33.62 -31.41 -6.80
CA LEU A 239 -33.45 -30.26 -7.71
C LEU A 239 -32.20 -29.46 -7.36
#